data_AF-I2CS86-F1
#
_entry.id   AF-I2CS86-F1
#
_cell.length_a   1.000
_cell.length_b   1.000
_cell.length_c   1.000
_cell.angle_alpha   90.00
_cell.angle_beta   90.00
_cell.angle_gamma   90.00
#
_symmetry.space_group_name_H-M   'P 1'
#
loop_
_entity.id
_entity.type
_entity.pdbx_description
1 polymer ?
#
loop_
_entity_poly.entity_id
_entity_poly.type
_entity_poly.pdbx_seq_one_letter_code
_entity_poly.pdbx_strand_id
1 'polypeptide(L)'
;MFCYLVLRDLMAAATRLGLVGPLAAVRLQMTLYGDAEAVVGRFLEQEASERATGGKEGGRGPRQENPLLDILQGAHEKLYSRLFIS
;
A
#
# COMPACT_ATOMS: atom_id res chain seq x y z
N MET A 1 -12.53 6.69 0.02
CA MET A 1 -11.80 7.87 0.57
C MET A 1 -10.40 7.52 1.10
N PHE A 2 -10.22 6.48 1.91
CA PHE A 2 -8.91 6.10 2.45
C PHE A 2 -7.81 5.95 1.37
N CYS A 3 -8.04 5.17 0.31
CA CYS A 3 -7.03 4.97 -0.74
C CYS A 3 -6.68 6.22 -1.54
N TYR A 4 -7.63 7.15 -1.69
CA TYR A 4 -7.36 8.44 -2.35
C TYR A 4 -6.32 9.25 -1.55
N LEU A 5 -6.51 9.34 -0.23
CA LEU A 5 -5.61 10.09 0.65
C LEU A 5 -4.22 9.43 0.69
N VAL A 6 -4.16 8.11 0.82
CA VAL A 6 -2.89 7.36 0.83
C VAL A 6 -2.14 7.54 -0.49
N LEU A 7 -2.80 7.40 -1.63
CA LEU A 7 -2.16 7.55 -2.94
C LEU A 7 -1.67 8.99 -3.16
N ARG A 8 -2.45 9.98 -2.75
CA ARG A 8 -2.04 11.39 -2.77
C ARG A 8 -0.78 11.62 -1.95
N ASP A 9 -0.76 11.10 -0.72
CA ASP A 9 0.35 11.32 0.21
C ASP A 9 1.62 10.61 -0.28
N LEU A 10 1.48 9.42 -0.88
CA LEU A 10 2.59 8.70 -1.53
C LEU A 10 3.16 9.50 -2.72
N MET A 11 2.31 10.06 -3.57
CA MET A 11 2.73 10.90 -4.70
C MET A 11 3.39 12.21 -4.23
N ALA A 12 2.90 12.79 -3.13
CA ALA A 12 3.50 13.96 -2.49
C ALA A 12 4.89 13.64 -1.89
N ALA A 13 5.09 12.45 -1.34
CA ALA A 13 6.39 12.01 -0.87
C ALA A 13 7.36 11.76 -2.04
N ALA A 14 6.90 11.09 -3.10
CA ALA A 14 7.70 10.81 -4.30
C ALA A 14 8.19 12.10 -5.00
N THR A 15 7.36 13.14 -5.04
CA THR A 15 7.74 14.46 -5.54
C THR A 15 8.79 15.15 -4.66
N ARG A 16 8.67 15.07 -3.33
CA ARG A 16 9.67 15.64 -2.40
C ARG A 16 11.02 14.92 -2.47
N LEU A 17 11.02 13.61 -2.71
CA LEU A 17 12.24 12.82 -2.94
C LEU A 17 12.85 13.05 -4.34
N GLY A 18 12.20 13.82 -5.21
CA GLY A 18 12.67 14.08 -6.57
C GLY A 18 12.53 12.89 -7.53
N LEU A 19 11.75 11.86 -7.16
CA LEU A 19 11.56 10.66 -8.00
C LEU A 19 10.64 10.92 -9.19
N VAL A 20 9.64 11.79 -9.01
CA VAL A 20 8.64 12.11 -10.04
C VAL A 20 8.32 13.61 -9.98
N GLY A 21 8.15 14.26 -11.13
CA GLY A 21 7.75 15.67 -11.18
C GLY A 21 6.27 15.89 -10.80
N PRO A 22 5.87 17.10 -10.35
CA PRO A 22 4.51 17.37 -9.85
C PRO A 22 3.40 17.02 -10.85
N LEU A 23 3.61 17.35 -12.12
CA LEU A 23 2.64 17.06 -13.19
C LEU A 23 2.53 15.56 -13.47
N ALA A 24 3.65 14.84 -13.44
CA ALA A 24 3.66 13.39 -13.63
C ALA A 24 3.01 12.67 -12.44
N ALA A 25 3.21 13.17 -11.22
CA ALA A 25 2.60 12.63 -10.01
C ALA A 25 1.07 12.72 -10.02
N VAL A 26 0.51 13.87 -10.42
CA VAL A 26 -0.96 14.03 -10.56
C VAL A 26 -1.53 13.11 -11.63
N ARG A 27 -0.84 12.99 -12.77
CA ARG A 27 -1.26 12.07 -13.84
C ARG A 27 -1.25 10.61 -13.34
N LEU A 28 -0.20 10.20 -12.64
CA LEU A 28 -0.07 8.86 -12.07
C LEU A 28 -1.17 8.57 -11.04
N GLN A 29 -1.48 9.56 -10.17
CA GLN A 29 -2.55 9.44 -9.19
C GLN A 29 -3.91 9.17 -9.85
N MET A 30 -4.22 9.85 -10.96
CA MET A 30 -5.46 9.65 -11.70
C MET A 30 -5.52 8.27 -12.36
N THR A 31 -4.41 7.81 -12.94
CA THR A 31 -4.35 6.50 -13.60
C THR A 31 -4.46 5.36 -12.59
N LEU A 32 -3.73 5.44 -11.48
CA LEU A 32 -3.69 4.40 -10.44
C LEU A 32 -4.95 4.34 -9.57
N TYR A 33 -5.81 5.35 -9.65
CA TYR A 33 -7.01 5.39 -8.81
C TYR A 33 -7.93 4.19 -9.05
N GLY A 34 -8.19 3.85 -10.31
CA GLY A 34 -9.04 2.70 -10.66
C GLY A 34 -8.46 1.37 -10.18
N ASP A 35 -7.13 1.21 -10.34
CA ASP A 35 -6.43 0.01 -9.85
C ASP A 35 -6.46 -0.08 -8.33
N ALA A 36 -6.30 1.06 -7.63
CA ALA A 36 -6.36 1.11 -6.17
C ALA A 36 -7.73 0.73 -5.63
N GLU A 37 -8.82 1.16 -6.27
CA GLU A 37 -10.18 0.75 -5.89
C GLU A 37 -10.41 -0.73 -6.14
N ALA A 38 -9.93 -1.27 -7.27
CA ALA A 38 -10.05 -2.70 -7.59
C ALA A 38 -9.32 -3.59 -6.56
N VAL A 39 -8.12 -3.18 -6.12
CA VAL A 39 -7.38 -3.89 -5.07
C VAL A 39 -8.15 -3.91 -3.76
N VAL A 40 -8.72 -2.77 -3.34
CA VAL A 40 -9.55 -2.71 -2.12
C VAL A 40 -10.78 -3.61 -2.24
N GLY A 41 -11.45 -3.60 -3.40
CA GLY A 41 -12.60 -4.47 -3.66
C GLY A 41 -12.27 -5.94 -3.43
N ARG A 42 -11.14 -6.41 -3.97
CA ARG A 42 -10.66 -7.79 -3.77
C ARG A 42 -10.39 -8.12 -2.30
N PHE A 43 -9.77 -7.19 -1.56
CA PHE A 43 -9.51 -7.37 -0.13
C PHE A 43 -10.81 -7.46 0.68
N LEU A 44 -11.82 -6.63 0.37
CA LEU A 44 -13.12 -6.67 1.05
C LEU A 44 -13.91 -7.94 0.70
N GLU A 45 -13.85 -8.40 -0.55
CA GLU A 45 -14.46 -9.67 -0.98
C GLU A 45 -13.83 -10.87 -0.28
N GLN A 46 -12.51 -10.87 -0.13
CA GLN A 46 -11.79 -11.91 0.60
C GLN A 46 -12.18 -11.93 2.08
N GLU A 47 -12.21 -10.77 2.75
CA GLU A 47 -12.68 -10.69 4.14
C GLU A 47 -14.13 -11.17 4.30
N ALA A 48 -15.01 -10.82 3.36
CA ALA A 48 -16.42 -11.25 3.40
C ALA A 48 -16.54 -12.77 3.24
N SER A 49 -15.75 -13.38 2.34
CA SER A 49 -15.69 -14.83 2.12
C SER A 49 -15.20 -15.59 3.36
N GLU A 50 -14.14 -15.10 4.00
CA GLU A 50 -13.57 -15.70 5.22
C GLU A 50 -14.55 -15.63 6.42
N ARG A 51 -15.29 -14.53 6.55
CA ARG A 51 -16.35 -14.40 7.57
C ARG A 51 -17.52 -15.35 7.29
N ALA A 52 -17.90 -15.55 6.02
CA ALA A 52 -19.00 -16.42 5.64
C ALA A 52 -18.69 -17.92 5.83
N THR A 53 -17.42 -18.33 5.69
CA THR A 53 -16.97 -19.71 5.90
C THR A 53 -16.69 -20.08 7.36
N GLY A 54 -16.95 -19.15 8.31
CA GLY A 54 -16.89 -19.43 9.75
C GLY A 54 -15.50 -19.79 10.26
N GLY A 55 -14.44 -19.32 9.60
CA GLY A 55 -13.04 -19.53 10.01
C GLY A 55 -12.55 -20.99 9.96
N LYS A 56 -13.28 -21.89 9.28
CA LYS A 56 -12.97 -23.33 9.25
C LYS A 56 -11.83 -23.72 8.29
N GLU A 57 -11.55 -22.92 7.27
CA GLU A 57 -10.26 -22.98 6.57
C GLU A 57 -9.31 -22.08 7.37
N GLY A 58 -8.24 -22.64 7.92
CA GLY A 58 -7.32 -21.97 8.86
C GLY A 58 -7.04 -20.52 8.48
N GLY A 59 -7.77 -19.61 9.12
CA GLY A 59 -7.98 -18.23 8.70
C GLY A 59 -6.70 -17.42 8.72
N ARG A 60 -5.96 -17.47 7.62
CA ARG A 60 -4.89 -16.54 7.31
C ARG A 60 -5.59 -15.41 6.55
N GLY A 61 -6.08 -14.41 7.28
CA GLY A 61 -6.75 -13.23 6.71
C GLY A 61 -5.95 -12.51 5.62
N PRO A 62 -6.46 -11.41 5.04
CA PRO A 62 -5.86 -10.77 3.88
C PRO A 62 -4.34 -10.57 4.08
N ARG A 63 -3.55 -11.23 3.24
CA ARG A 63 -2.09 -11.29 3.37
C ARG A 63 -1.43 -10.56 2.23
N GLN A 64 -0.47 -9.73 2.59
CA GLN A 64 0.49 -9.22 1.64
C GLN A 64 1.36 -10.39 1.16
N GLU A 65 1.18 -10.81 -0.09
CA GLU A 65 1.90 -11.96 -0.67
C GLU A 65 3.27 -11.57 -1.26
N ASN A 66 3.64 -10.29 -1.18
CA ASN A 66 4.84 -9.77 -1.83
C ASN A 66 6.04 -9.74 -0.85
N PRO A 67 6.99 -10.69 -0.94
CA PRO A 67 8.14 -10.76 -0.05
C PRO A 67 9.13 -9.60 -0.25
N LEU A 68 9.12 -8.93 -1.41
CA LEU A 68 10.01 -7.79 -1.66
C LEU A 68 9.61 -6.57 -0.83
N LEU A 69 8.31 -6.37 -0.63
CA LEU A 69 7.80 -5.30 0.22
C LEU A 69 8.22 -5.51 1.68
N ASP A 70 8.22 -6.75 2.17
CA ASP A 70 8.67 -7.07 3.54
C ASP A 70 10.16 -6.74 3.73
N ILE A 71 11.00 -7.09 2.75
CA ILE A 71 12.43 -6.76 2.78
C ILE A 71 12.64 -5.25 2.76
N LEU A 72 11.91 -4.52 1.89
CA LEU A 72 12.01 -3.08 1.78
C LEU A 72 11.58 -2.38 3.09
N GLN A 73 10.51 -2.85 3.72
CA GLN A 73 10.02 -2.33 4.98
C GLN A 73 11.04 -2.53 6.12
N GLY A 74 11.65 -3.71 6.21
CA GLY A 74 12.73 -3.96 7.17
C GLY A 74 13.99 -3.12 6.91
N ALA A 75 14.33 -2.88 5.64
CA ALA A 75 15.44 -1.99 5.28
C ALA A 75 15.15 -0.52 5.64
N HIS A 76 13.92 -0.07 5.48
CA HIS A 76 13.48 1.28 5.85
C HIS A 76 13.65 1.55 7.35
N GLU A 77 13.29 0.59 8.20
CA GLU A 77 13.46 0.70 9.67
C GLU A 77 14.94 0.85 10.05
N LYS A 78 15.82 0.10 9.38
CA LYS A 78 17.27 0.20 9.56
C LYS A 78 17.83 1.56 9.10
N LEU A 79 17.31 2.11 8.01
CA LEU A 79 17.70 3.44 7.52
C LEU A 79 17.21 4.54 8.47
N TYR A 80 15.98 4.44 8.94
CA TYR A 80 15.38 5.38 9.89
C TYR A 80 16.15 5.42 11.21
N SER A 81 16.45 4.26 11.80
CA SER A 81 17.26 4.18 13.02
C SER A 81 18.60 4.89 12.85
N ARG A 82 19.28 4.72 11.71
CA ARG A 82 20.57 5.37 11.47
C ARG A 82 20.49 6.89 11.23
N LEU A 83 19.41 7.38 10.63
CA LEU A 83 19.27 8.81 10.33
C LEU A 83 18.73 9.64 11.51
N PHE A 84 17.90 9.04 12.37
CA PHE A 84 17.11 9.79 13.36
C PHE A 84 17.31 9.34 14.80
N ILE A 85 17.94 8.19 15.04
CA ILE A 85 18.20 7.66 16.38
C ILE A 85 19.72 7.41 16.48
N SER A 86 20.47 8.47 16.81
CA SER A 86 21.87 8.38 17.23
C SER A 86 21.99 8.30 18.74
#